data_AF-A0A9W8ECJ3-F1
#
_entry.id   AF-A0A9W8ECJ3-F1
#
_cell.length_a   1.000
_cell.length_b   1.000
_cell.length_c   1.000
_cell.angle_alpha   90.00
_cell.angle_beta   90.00
_cell.angle_gamma   90.00
#
_symmetry.space_group_name_H-M   'P 1'
#
loop_
_entity.id
_entity.type
_entity.pdbx_description
1 polymer ?
#
loop_
_entity_poly.entity_id
_entity_poly.type
_entity_poly.pdbx_seq_one_letter_code
_entity_poly.pdbx_strand_id
1 'polypeptide(L)'
;MFRLYQHARTAAARGTRAYSGLYSKEAYEASKETARTAVETWRKISLYIAVPSVVIFSYIATKDELEHIHHLEHDPPKFVAYPYLRIRKRKLPYGDGDHTPFSNPLTNPDPEN
;
A
#
# COMPACT_ATOMS: atom_id res chain seq x y z
N MET A 1 -23.69 34.42 72.58
CA MET A 1 -24.46 34.10 71.34
C MET A 1 -23.48 33.89 70.21
N PHE A 2 -23.21 32.65 69.76
CA PHE A 2 -22.73 32.38 68.39
C PHE A 2 -23.06 30.92 68.04
N ARG A 3 -24.00 30.71 67.11
CA ARG A 3 -24.33 29.39 66.55
C ARG A 3 -23.25 29.00 65.53
N LEU A 4 -22.56 27.90 65.76
CA LEU A 4 -21.72 27.26 64.75
C LEU A 4 -22.62 26.48 63.79
N TYR A 5 -22.79 27.01 62.58
CA TYR A 5 -23.48 26.34 61.49
C TYR A 5 -22.45 25.49 60.73
N GLN A 6 -22.38 24.19 61.03
CA GLN A 6 -21.57 23.26 60.25
C GLN A 6 -22.28 22.99 58.91
N HIS A 7 -21.73 23.50 57.81
CA HIS A 7 -22.12 23.06 56.48
C HIS A 7 -21.55 21.66 56.23
N ALA A 8 -22.42 20.65 56.26
CA ALA A 8 -22.09 19.31 55.79
C ALA A 8 -21.78 19.40 54.29
N ARG A 9 -20.50 19.30 53.92
CA ARG A 9 -20.10 19.10 52.53
C ARG A 9 -20.36 17.64 52.20
N THR A 10 -21.47 17.36 51.51
CA THR A 10 -21.65 16.08 50.83
C THR A 10 -20.56 15.96 49.77
N ALA A 11 -19.59 15.08 50.00
CA ALA A 11 -18.61 14.73 48.98
C ALA A 11 -19.34 13.97 47.87
N ALA A 12 -19.61 14.64 46.76
CA ALA A 12 -20.06 13.96 45.55
C ALA A 12 -19.03 12.89 45.19
N ALA A 13 -19.46 11.62 45.14
CA ALA A 13 -18.63 10.52 44.67
C ALA A 13 -18.05 10.90 43.31
N ARG A 14 -16.72 10.98 43.21
CA ARG A 14 -16.04 11.25 41.94
C ARG A 14 -16.37 10.09 41.00
N GLY A 15 -17.25 10.33 40.04
CA GLY A 15 -17.54 9.38 38.98
C GLY A 15 -16.25 9.04 38.25
N THR A 16 -15.84 7.77 38.32
CA THR A 16 -14.78 7.22 37.49
C THR A 16 -15.17 7.42 36.03
N ARG A 17 -14.36 8.17 35.27
CA ARG A 17 -14.57 8.40 33.83
C ARG A 17 -14.74 7.06 33.10
N ALA A 18 -15.86 6.91 32.38
CA ALA A 18 -16.25 5.69 31.67
C ALA A 18 -15.29 5.24 30.54
N TYR A 19 -14.25 6.01 30.22
CA TYR A 19 -13.32 5.68 29.14
C TYR A 19 -12.34 4.55 29.50
N SER A 20 -12.06 4.30 30.79
CA SER A 20 -11.16 3.22 31.23
C SER A 20 -11.86 1.89 31.50
N GLY A 21 -13.19 1.82 31.38
CA GLY A 21 -13.97 0.59 31.57
C GLY A 21 -13.97 -0.35 30.35
N LEU A 22 -13.47 0.12 29.20
CA LEU A 22 -13.42 -0.63 27.94
C LEU A 22 -12.21 -1.58 27.83
N TYR A 23 -11.22 -1.46 28.71
CA TYR A 23 -10.05 -2.33 28.80
C TYR A 23 -10.07 -3.10 30.13
N SER A 24 -11.13 -3.87 30.36
CA SER A 24 -11.04 -4.91 31.38
C SER A 24 -10.08 -6.00 30.88
N LYS A 25 -9.34 -6.65 31.79
CA LYS A 25 -8.44 -7.77 31.42
C LYS A 25 -9.21 -8.85 30.66
N GLU A 26 -10.47 -9.05 31.01
CA GLU A 26 -11.39 -9.99 30.36
C GLU A 26 -11.70 -9.61 28.92
N ALA A 27 -12.00 -8.33 28.65
CA ALA A 27 -12.23 -7.84 27.28
C ALA A 27 -10.97 -7.97 26.41
N TYR A 28 -9.79 -7.72 26.99
CA TYR A 28 -8.52 -7.90 26.30
C TYR A 28 -8.24 -9.37 25.94
N GLU A 29 -8.39 -10.30 26.90
CA GLU A 29 -8.18 -11.73 26.61
C GLU A 29 -9.23 -12.26 25.63
N ALA A 30 -10.50 -11.82 25.70
CA ALA A 30 -11.51 -12.16 24.71
C ALA A 30 -11.14 -11.66 23.30
N SER A 31 -10.63 -10.42 23.18
CA SER A 31 -10.12 -9.90 21.91
C SER A 31 -8.91 -10.67 21.40
N LYS A 32 -8.06 -11.18 22.29
CA LYS A 32 -6.86 -11.93 21.93
C LYS A 32 -7.20 -13.32 21.41
N GLU A 33 -8.17 -14.02 21.99
CA GLU A 33 -8.60 -15.32 21.50
C GLU A 33 -9.29 -15.21 20.12
N THR A 34 -10.14 -14.19 19.92
CA THR A 34 -10.73 -13.91 18.61
C THR A 34 -9.66 -13.54 17.57
N ALA A 35 -8.67 -12.73 17.95
CA ALA A 35 -7.53 -12.39 17.09
C ALA A 35 -6.68 -13.62 16.72
N ARG A 36 -6.42 -14.55 17.65
CA ARG A 36 -5.67 -15.79 17.36
C ARG A 36 -6.33 -16.61 16.25
N THR A 37 -7.65 -16.79 16.34
CA THR A 37 -8.41 -17.54 15.34
C THR A 37 -8.36 -16.86 13.97
N ALA A 38 -8.46 -15.52 13.95
CA ALA A 38 -8.34 -14.75 12.73
C ALA A 38 -6.93 -14.87 12.12
N VAL A 39 -5.88 -14.75 12.93
CA VAL A 39 -4.47 -14.87 12.50
C VAL A 39 -4.21 -16.24 11.89
N GLU A 40 -4.69 -17.33 12.50
CA GLU A 40 -4.53 -18.67 11.95
C GLU A 40 -5.24 -18.84 10.59
N THR A 41 -6.44 -18.26 10.47
CA THR A 41 -7.21 -18.29 9.22
C THR A 41 -6.47 -17.56 8.10
N TRP A 42 -6.00 -16.34 8.35
CA TRP A 42 -5.24 -15.56 7.38
C TRP A 42 -3.89 -16.20 7.04
N ARG A 43 -3.20 -16.78 8.02
CA ARG A 43 -1.95 -17.52 7.78
C ARG A 43 -2.17 -18.67 6.80
N LYS A 44 -3.26 -19.44 6.95
CA LYS A 44 -3.60 -20.53 6.03
C LYS A 44 -3.93 -20.00 4.64
N ILE A 45 -4.74 -18.95 4.54
CA ILE A 45 -5.08 -18.32 3.24
C ILE A 45 -3.81 -17.83 2.53
N SER A 46 -2.94 -17.12 3.23
CA SER A 46 -1.69 -16.62 2.64
C SER A 46 -0.79 -17.76 2.14
N LEU A 47 -0.63 -18.84 2.91
CA LEU A 47 0.26 -19.93 2.56
C LEU A 47 -0.32 -20.88 1.50
N TYR A 48 -1.62 -21.19 1.57
CA TYR A 48 -2.23 -22.20 0.69
C TYR A 48 -2.92 -21.62 -0.53
N ILE A 49 -3.23 -20.32 -0.55
CA ILE A 49 -3.88 -19.67 -1.69
C ILE A 49 -2.93 -18.65 -2.29
N ALA A 50 -2.52 -17.63 -1.53
CA ALA A 50 -1.76 -16.53 -2.10
C ALA A 50 -0.39 -16.98 -2.66
N VAL A 51 0.38 -17.78 -1.91
CA VAL A 51 1.69 -18.26 -2.38
C VAL A 51 1.57 -19.10 -3.66
N PRO A 52 0.73 -20.16 -3.75
CA PRO A 52 0.54 -20.89 -5.00
C PRO A 52 0.05 -20.02 -6.16
N SER A 53 -0.88 -19.10 -5.92
CA SER A 53 -1.35 -18.18 -6.95
C SER A 53 -0.22 -17.31 -7.51
N VAL A 54 0.61 -16.73 -6.63
CA VAL A 54 1.77 -15.92 -7.05
C VAL A 54 2.72 -16.75 -7.90
N VAL A 55 3.03 -17.99 -7.49
CA VAL A 55 3.94 -18.87 -8.27
C VAL A 55 3.38 -19.12 -9.67
N ILE A 56 2.09 -19.42 -9.80
CA ILE A 56 1.44 -19.68 -11.09
C ILE A 56 1.49 -18.43 -11.99
N PHE A 57 1.08 -17.27 -11.47
CA PHE A 57 1.05 -16.04 -12.25
C PHE A 57 2.45 -15.54 -12.59
N SER A 58 3.43 -15.70 -11.70
CA SER A 58 4.84 -15.38 -11.98
C SER A 58 5.39 -16.23 -13.12
N TYR A 59 5.06 -17.52 -13.17
CA TYR A 59 5.48 -18.38 -14.28
C TYR A 59 4.89 -17.92 -15.62
N ILE A 60 3.58 -17.65 -15.66
CA ILE A 60 2.90 -17.18 -16.89
C ILE A 60 3.48 -15.84 -17.34
N ALA A 61 3.57 -14.85 -16.44
CA ALA A 61 4.09 -13.53 -16.75
C ALA A 61 5.56 -13.57 -17.22
N THR A 62 6.39 -14.43 -16.62
CA THR A 62 7.80 -14.59 -17.04
C THR A 62 7.89 -15.17 -18.45
N LYS A 63 7.04 -16.15 -18.77
CA LYS A 63 7.00 -16.73 -20.11
C LYS A 63 6.61 -15.68 -21.14
N ASP A 64 5.53 -14.94 -20.90
CA ASP A 64 5.04 -13.91 -21.81
C ASP A 64 6.06 -12.77 -21.99
N GLU A 65 6.74 -12.38 -20.91
CA GLU A 65 7.81 -11.36 -20.98
C GLU A 65 9.02 -11.83 -21.78
N LEU A 66 9.44 -13.10 -21.65
CA LEU A 66 10.53 -13.65 -22.45
C LEU A 66 10.18 -13.68 -23.94
N GLU A 67 8.93 -14.04 -24.29
CA GLU A 67 8.45 -13.97 -25.67
C GLU A 67 8.42 -12.52 -26.18
N HIS A 68 8.01 -11.57 -25.33
CA HIS A 68 8.01 -10.14 -25.68
C HIS A 68 9.42 -9.60 -25.95
N ILE A 69 10.39 -9.91 -25.09
CA ILE A 69 11.80 -9.52 -25.26
C ILE A 69 12.35 -10.12 -26.56
N HIS A 70 12.10 -11.41 -26.80
CA HIS A 70 12.55 -12.08 -28.02
C HIS A 70 11.94 -11.45 -29.29
N HIS A 71 10.66 -11.07 -29.25
CA HIS A 71 10.01 -10.35 -30.34
C HIS A 71 10.65 -8.97 -30.57
N LEU A 72 10.95 -8.21 -29.52
CA LEU A 72 11.60 -6.90 -29.65
C LEU A 72 13.01 -6.99 -30.25
N GLU A 73 13.75 -8.07 -29.99
CA GLU A 73 15.09 -8.29 -30.57
C GLU A 73 15.05 -8.60 -32.08
N HIS A 74 14.05 -9.36 -32.54
CA HIS A 74 13.98 -9.83 -33.91
C HIS A 74 13.12 -8.96 -34.84
N ASP A 75 12.00 -8.43 -34.36
CA ASP A 75 11.08 -7.59 -35.13
C ASP A 75 10.62 -6.38 -34.28
N PRO A 76 11.52 -5.40 -34.06
CA PRO A 76 11.17 -4.21 -33.29
C PRO A 76 10.08 -3.43 -34.03
N PRO A 77 9.04 -2.94 -33.32
CA PRO A 77 7.97 -2.17 -33.93
C PRO A 77 8.56 -0.92 -34.60
N LYS A 78 8.24 -0.74 -35.89
CA LYS A 78 8.70 0.43 -36.64
C LYS A 78 8.03 1.68 -36.07
N PHE A 79 8.83 2.58 -35.55
CA PHE A 79 8.33 3.84 -35.01
C PHE A 79 7.89 4.78 -36.14
N VAL A 80 6.69 5.36 -35.99
CA VAL A 80 6.16 6.41 -36.86
C VAL A 80 6.03 7.70 -36.07
N ALA A 81 6.72 8.75 -36.51
CA ALA A 81 6.78 10.05 -35.84
C ALA A 81 5.48 10.85 -36.00
N TYR A 82 4.41 10.43 -35.32
CA TYR A 82 3.18 11.20 -35.33
C TYR A 82 3.34 12.53 -34.58
N PRO A 83 2.69 13.63 -35.02
CA PRO A 83 2.87 14.97 -34.43
C PRO A 83 2.48 15.08 -32.94
N TYR A 84 1.67 14.14 -32.46
CA TYR A 84 1.24 14.08 -31.07
C TYR A 84 2.16 13.23 -30.17
N LEU A 85 3.10 12.49 -30.76
CA LEU A 85 4.08 11.70 -30.02
C LEU A 85 5.31 12.55 -29.70
N ARG A 86 5.96 12.24 -28.56
CA ARG A 86 7.22 12.85 -28.12
C ARG A 86 7.19 14.40 -28.08
N ILE A 87 6.03 15.01 -27.87
CA ILE A 87 5.94 16.47 -27.75
C ILE A 87 6.79 16.94 -26.56
N ARG A 88 7.68 17.91 -26.83
CA ARG A 88 8.45 18.63 -25.82
C ARG A 88 8.28 20.13 -26.05
N LYS A 89 7.60 20.81 -25.12
CA LYS A 89 7.47 22.29 -25.14
C LYS A 89 8.63 22.98 -24.44
N ARG A 90 9.24 22.30 -23.48
CA ARG A 90 10.41 22.71 -22.70
C ARG A 90 11.22 21.45 -22.37
N LYS A 91 12.51 21.63 -22.14
CA LYS A 91 13.37 20.56 -21.63
C LYS A 91 12.93 20.12 -20.24
N LEU A 92 13.10 18.83 -19.96
CA LEU A 92 12.86 18.21 -18.67
C LEU A 92 13.89 18.72 -17.65
N PRO A 93 13.53 18.80 -16.35
CA PRO A 93 14.40 19.39 -15.31
C PRO A 93 15.51 18.45 -14.81
N TYR A 94 15.76 17.33 -15.48
CA TYR A 94 16.72 16.30 -15.08
C TYR A 94 17.38 15.68 -16.31
N GLY A 95 18.54 15.04 -16.10
CA GLY A 95 19.28 14.35 -17.15
C GLY A 95 19.74 15.30 -18.28
N ASP A 96 19.51 14.87 -19.51
CA ASP A 96 19.79 15.63 -20.75
C ASP A 96 18.65 16.58 -21.16
N GLY A 97 17.50 16.48 -20.49
CA GLY A 97 16.32 17.29 -20.75
C GLY A 97 15.35 16.72 -21.79
N ASP A 98 15.66 15.60 -22.43
CA ASP A 98 14.82 15.01 -23.49
C ASP A 98 14.22 13.66 -23.06
N HIS A 99 14.97 12.88 -22.28
CA HIS A 99 14.55 11.59 -21.76
C HIS A 99 13.82 11.67 -20.42
N THR A 100 12.79 10.84 -20.29
CA THR A 100 12.08 10.64 -19.01
C THR A 100 12.89 9.73 -18.08
N PRO A 101 12.64 9.73 -16.75
CA PRO A 101 13.37 8.88 -15.80
C PRO A 101 13.21 7.38 -16.05
N PHE A 102 12.17 6.98 -16.79
CA PHE A 102 11.88 5.60 -17.18
C PHE A 102 12.01 5.41 -18.69
N SER A 103 12.90 6.17 -19.34
CA SER A 103 13.16 5.99 -20.77
C SER A 103 13.94 4.71 -21.02
N ASN A 104 13.51 3.91 -22.00
CA ASN A 104 14.19 2.69 -22.43
C ASN A 104 14.60 2.83 -23.91
N PRO A 105 15.91 2.75 -24.25
CA PRO A 105 16.38 2.85 -25.64
C PRO A 105 15.79 1.80 -26.59
N LEU A 106 15.36 0.64 -26.07
CA LEU A 106 14.77 -0.44 -26.88
C LEU A 106 13.33 -0.16 -27.31
N THR A 107 12.59 0.66 -26.56
CA THR A 107 11.15 0.86 -26.78
C THR A 107 10.76 2.32 -27.01
N ASN A 108 11.58 3.25 -26.54
CA ASN A 108 11.38 4.69 -26.68
C ASN A 108 12.42 5.26 -27.63
N PRO A 109 12.05 5.55 -28.88
CA PRO A 109 12.97 6.15 -29.83
C PRO A 109 13.19 7.62 -29.49
N ASP A 110 14.45 8.02 -29.55
CA ASP A 110 14.89 9.39 -29.29
C ASP A 110 14.12 10.37 -30.19
N PRO A 111 13.66 11.52 -29.65
CA PRO A 111 13.17 12.61 -30.49
C PRO A 111 14.27 12.97 -31.50
N GLU A 112 13.90 13.13 -32.77
CA GLU A 112 14.84 13.28 -33.88
C GLU A 112 15.90 14.39 -33.62
N ASN A 113 17.16 14.07 -33.95
CA ASN A 113 18.22 15.05 -34.19
C ASN A 113 17.86 15.98 -35.35
#